data_AF-A0A949GMY4-F1
#
_entry.id   AF-A0A949GMY4-F1
#
_cell.length_a   1.000
_cell.length_b   1.000
_cell.length_c   1.000
_cell.angle_alpha   90.00
_cell.angle_beta   90.00
_cell.angle_gamma   90.00
#
_symmetry.space_group_name_H-M   'P 1'
#
loop_
_entity.id
_entity.type
_entity.pdbx_description
1 polymer ?
#
loop_
_entity_poly.entity_id
_entity_poly.type
_entity_poly.pdbx_seq_one_letter_code
_entity_poly.pdbx_strand_id
1 'polypeptide(L)'
;MGNSFSMLMDGFQTAFTATNLMFGLLGTFLGTLVGVLPGIGPALAIGLLLPICLTVNPTSALIMFAAIYYGAMYGGSTTSILLNTPGESGSVITALEGNKMAKAGRAGAALATAAIGSFVAGTIATLLLAFGAPVMADVALTIQPAGYLSLIILAFTTVGTLLGASRIRGLVALAVGLVIGLIGADLQSGALRLTFGNMAAIDGIETVTVIVAIFALGEALYLASRHQIIDMSVIKMT
;
A
#
# COMPACT_ATOMS: atom_id res chain seq x y z
N MET A 1 1.30 1.06 -31.19
CA MET A 1 0.90 2.35 -30.58
C MET A 1 -0.52 2.80 -30.97
N GLY A 2 -1.01 2.60 -32.20
CA GLY A 2 -2.38 3.02 -32.59
C GLY A 2 -3.54 2.36 -31.84
N ASN A 3 -3.34 1.18 -31.22
CA ASN A 3 -4.40 0.42 -30.53
C ASN A 3 -4.55 0.78 -29.03
N SER A 4 -3.53 1.33 -28.38
CA SER A 4 -3.59 1.63 -26.94
C SER A 4 -4.50 2.81 -26.63
N PHE A 5 -4.55 3.80 -27.53
CA PHE A 5 -5.42 4.97 -27.37
C PHE A 5 -6.90 4.62 -27.57
N SER A 6 -7.23 3.76 -28.55
CA SER A 6 -8.60 3.26 -28.74
C SER A 6 -9.05 2.43 -27.54
N MET A 7 -8.22 1.49 -27.06
CA MET A 7 -8.54 0.70 -25.86
C MET A 7 -8.73 1.58 -24.61
N LEU A 8 -7.95 2.65 -24.48
CA LEU A 8 -8.11 3.61 -23.38
C LEU A 8 -9.45 4.37 -23.51
N MET A 9 -9.80 4.81 -24.72
CA MET A 9 -11.07 5.50 -24.98
C MET A 9 -12.28 4.61 -24.68
N ASP A 10 -12.23 3.33 -25.09
CA ASP A 10 -13.26 2.34 -24.79
C ASP A 10 -13.38 2.11 -23.27
N GLY A 11 -12.25 2.09 -22.57
CA GLY A 11 -12.19 2.04 -21.11
C GLY A 11 -12.88 3.23 -20.45
N PHE A 12 -12.61 4.45 -20.92
CA PHE A 12 -13.30 5.66 -20.43
C PHE A 12 -14.81 5.61 -20.70
N GLN A 13 -15.22 5.21 -21.90
CA GLN A 13 -16.64 5.07 -22.24
C GLN A 13 -17.35 4.09 -21.29
N THR A 14 -16.69 2.99 -20.96
CA THR A 14 -17.22 2.00 -20.02
C THR A 14 -17.26 2.56 -18.58
N ALA A 15 -16.20 3.23 -18.15
CA ALA A 15 -16.09 3.80 -16.81
C ALA A 15 -17.09 4.92 -16.54
N PHE A 16 -17.42 5.74 -17.54
CA PHE A 16 -18.37 6.87 -17.41
C PHE A 16 -19.86 6.47 -17.40
N THR A 17 -20.17 5.18 -17.43
CA THR A 17 -21.55 4.73 -17.21
C THR A 17 -21.99 4.99 -15.77
N ALA A 18 -23.26 5.39 -15.57
CA ALA A 18 -23.78 5.73 -14.25
C ALA A 18 -23.60 4.59 -13.23
N THR A 19 -23.79 3.34 -13.66
CA THR A 19 -23.56 2.15 -12.83
C THR A 19 -22.11 2.07 -12.34
N ASN A 20 -21.14 2.23 -13.25
CA ASN A 20 -19.72 2.13 -12.89
C ASN A 20 -19.25 3.31 -12.04
N LEU A 21 -19.77 4.52 -12.27
CA LEU A 21 -19.53 5.66 -11.40
C LEU A 21 -20.09 5.45 -9.99
N MET A 22 -21.26 4.82 -9.85
CA MET A 22 -21.82 4.47 -8.54
C MET A 22 -20.97 3.44 -7.81
N PHE A 23 -20.50 2.39 -8.49
CA PHE A 23 -19.57 1.42 -7.90
C PHE A 23 -18.22 2.05 -7.56
N GLY A 24 -17.72 2.95 -8.40
CA GLY A 24 -16.53 3.75 -8.10
C GLY A 24 -16.72 4.61 -6.85
N LEU A 25 -17.84 5.32 -6.73
CA LEU A 25 -18.17 6.16 -5.57
C LEU A 25 -18.26 5.33 -4.29
N LEU A 26 -19.00 4.21 -4.32
CA LEU A 26 -19.11 3.29 -3.19
C LEU A 26 -17.75 2.72 -2.81
N GLY A 27 -16.96 2.32 -3.81
CA GLY A 27 -15.61 1.79 -3.59
C GLY A 27 -14.69 2.83 -2.95
N THR A 28 -14.68 4.08 -3.43
CA THR A 28 -13.88 5.15 -2.83
C THR A 28 -14.35 5.45 -1.40
N PHE A 29 -15.66 5.53 -1.15
CA PHE A 29 -16.19 5.77 0.19
C PHE A 29 -15.78 4.67 1.18
N LEU A 30 -16.02 3.40 0.82
CA LEU A 30 -15.63 2.25 1.64
C LEU A 30 -14.11 2.18 1.81
N GLY A 31 -13.35 2.40 0.74
CA GLY A 31 -11.91 2.45 0.75
C GLY A 31 -11.39 3.50 1.74
N THR A 32 -11.90 4.72 1.69
CA THR A 32 -11.50 5.79 2.61
C THR A 32 -11.85 5.47 4.05
N LEU A 33 -13.04 4.91 4.33
CA LEU A 33 -13.40 4.47 5.69
C LEU A 33 -12.42 3.42 6.22
N VAL A 34 -12.08 2.44 5.40
CA VAL A 34 -11.11 1.39 5.78
C VAL A 34 -9.71 1.96 5.94
N GLY A 35 -9.27 2.84 5.02
CA GLY A 35 -7.94 3.43 5.07
C GLY A 35 -7.69 4.27 6.32
N VAL A 36 -8.72 4.93 6.85
CA VAL A 36 -8.60 5.69 8.11
C VAL A 36 -8.39 4.77 9.32
N LEU A 37 -8.67 3.47 9.21
CA LEU A 37 -8.42 2.52 10.30
C LEU A 37 -6.95 2.07 10.30
N PRO A 38 -6.20 2.26 11.41
CA PRO A 38 -4.82 1.81 11.49
C PRO A 38 -4.70 0.30 11.31
N GLY A 39 -3.71 -0.12 10.51
CA GLY A 39 -3.37 -1.52 10.28
C GLY A 39 -4.29 -2.30 9.34
N ILE A 40 -5.30 -1.66 8.74
CA ILE A 40 -6.13 -2.31 7.71
C ILE A 40 -5.70 -1.81 6.33
N GLY A 41 -4.93 -2.65 5.63
CA GLY A 41 -4.48 -2.35 4.28
C GLY A 41 -5.57 -2.53 3.20
N PRO A 42 -5.38 -1.94 2.01
CA PRO A 42 -6.31 -2.12 0.89
C PRO A 42 -6.46 -3.57 0.44
N ALA A 43 -5.40 -4.39 0.59
CA ALA A 43 -5.43 -5.79 0.22
C ALA A 43 -6.46 -6.58 1.05
N LEU A 44 -6.54 -6.34 2.36
CA LEU A 44 -7.54 -6.94 3.24
C LEU A 44 -8.95 -6.47 2.88
N ALA A 45 -9.14 -5.18 2.62
CA ALA A 45 -10.43 -4.61 2.22
C ALA A 45 -10.96 -5.26 0.93
N ILE A 46 -10.10 -5.40 -0.08
CA ILE A 46 -10.43 -6.04 -1.35
C ILE A 46 -10.67 -7.54 -1.14
N GLY A 47 -9.85 -8.20 -0.31
CA GLY A 47 -10.00 -9.60 0.08
C GLY A 47 -11.37 -9.92 0.69
N LEU A 48 -11.87 -9.06 1.58
CA LEU A 48 -13.19 -9.23 2.20
C LEU A 48 -14.34 -8.99 1.22
N LEU A 49 -14.13 -8.16 0.21
CA LEU A 49 -15.14 -7.81 -0.79
C LEU A 49 -15.05 -8.64 -2.08
N LEU A 50 -14.05 -9.51 -2.22
CA LEU A 50 -13.91 -10.45 -3.34
C LEU A 50 -15.19 -11.26 -3.65
N PRO A 51 -16.00 -11.70 -2.65
CA PRO A 51 -17.26 -12.39 -2.91
C PRO A 51 -18.26 -11.58 -3.75
N ILE A 52 -18.16 -10.24 -3.80
CA ILE A 52 -19.05 -9.40 -4.61
C ILE A 52 -18.92 -9.68 -6.11
N CYS A 53 -17.77 -10.21 -6.55
CA CYS A 53 -17.54 -10.63 -7.92
C CYS A 53 -18.46 -11.78 -8.36
N LEU A 54 -19.08 -12.49 -7.41
CA LEU A 54 -20.03 -13.56 -7.71
C LEU A 54 -21.41 -13.03 -8.13
N THR A 55 -21.73 -11.78 -7.79
CA THR A 55 -23.07 -11.19 -7.99
C THR A 55 -23.06 -9.96 -8.88
N VAL A 56 -21.93 -9.27 -9.00
CA VAL A 56 -21.77 -8.01 -9.77
C VAL A 56 -20.98 -8.26 -11.05
N ASN A 57 -21.26 -7.47 -12.11
CA ASN A 57 -20.48 -7.51 -13.35
C ASN A 57 -18.97 -7.35 -13.06
N PRO A 58 -18.09 -8.18 -13.66
CA PRO A 58 -16.65 -8.12 -13.40
C PRO A 58 -16.04 -6.73 -13.61
N THR A 59 -16.50 -5.98 -14.60
CA THR A 59 -15.99 -4.63 -14.89
C THR A 59 -16.31 -3.67 -13.74
N SER A 60 -17.55 -3.67 -13.26
CA SER A 60 -17.98 -2.83 -12.14
C SER A 60 -17.27 -3.22 -10.84
N ALA A 61 -17.07 -4.52 -10.61
CA ALA A 61 -16.33 -5.02 -9.45
C ALA A 61 -14.85 -4.58 -9.48
N LEU A 62 -14.18 -4.66 -10.64
CA LEU A 62 -12.80 -4.18 -10.80
C LEU A 62 -12.69 -2.67 -10.61
N ILE A 63 -13.64 -1.88 -11.12
CA ILE A 63 -13.71 -0.44 -10.86
C ILE A 63 -13.86 -0.16 -9.37
N MET A 64 -14.73 -0.90 -8.68
CA MET A 64 -14.91 -0.77 -7.24
C MET A 64 -13.63 -1.13 -6.47
N PHE A 65 -12.92 -2.21 -6.83
CA PHE A 65 -11.66 -2.59 -6.18
C PHE A 65 -10.55 -1.57 -6.40
N ALA A 66 -10.43 -1.02 -7.61
CA ALA A 66 -9.52 0.08 -7.88
C ALA A 66 -9.86 1.31 -7.01
N ALA A 67 -11.15 1.63 -6.91
CA ALA A 67 -11.64 2.73 -6.08
C ALA A 67 -11.39 2.51 -4.58
N ILE A 68 -11.55 1.28 -4.09
CA ILE A 68 -11.21 0.88 -2.70
C ILE A 68 -9.71 1.04 -2.46
N TYR A 69 -8.88 0.55 -3.38
CA TYR A 69 -7.42 0.64 -3.27
C TYR A 69 -6.97 2.09 -3.13
N TYR A 70 -7.41 2.95 -4.06
CA TYR A 70 -7.08 4.37 -3.99
C TYR A 70 -7.68 5.03 -2.74
N GLY A 71 -8.97 4.82 -2.47
CA GLY A 71 -9.65 5.38 -1.30
C GLY A 71 -8.93 5.04 0.01
N ALA A 72 -8.48 3.79 0.16
CA ALA A 72 -7.73 3.34 1.34
C ALA A 72 -6.32 3.93 1.42
N MET A 73 -5.61 4.06 0.29
CA MET A 73 -4.31 4.74 0.25
C MET A 73 -4.40 6.22 0.63
N TYR A 74 -5.46 6.92 0.20
CA TYR A 74 -5.72 8.30 0.63
C TYR A 74 -6.13 8.37 2.11
N GLY A 75 -7.05 7.51 2.55
CA GLY A 75 -7.52 7.44 3.94
C GLY A 75 -6.38 7.18 4.92
N GLY A 76 -5.49 6.24 4.58
CA GLY A 76 -4.33 5.86 5.41
C GLY A 76 -3.35 6.99 5.64
N SER A 77 -3.24 7.95 4.71
CA SER A 77 -2.42 9.15 4.93
C SER A 77 -2.93 9.99 6.12
N THR A 78 -4.24 10.01 6.36
CA THR A 78 -4.84 10.79 7.45
C THR A 78 -4.42 10.22 8.81
N THR A 79 -4.52 8.91 8.97
CA THR A 79 -4.10 8.17 10.17
C THR A 79 -2.60 8.27 10.39
N SER A 80 -1.80 8.11 9.34
CA SER A 80 -0.34 8.27 9.40
C SER A 80 0.06 9.68 9.84
N ILE A 81 -0.54 10.72 9.25
CA ILE A 81 -0.20 12.12 9.53
C ILE A 81 -0.65 12.52 10.93
N LEU A 82 -1.89 12.24 11.31
CA LEU A 82 -2.46 12.75 12.56
C LEU A 82 -2.07 11.90 13.78
N LEU A 83 -1.95 10.58 13.62
CA LEU A 83 -1.78 9.64 14.73
C LEU A 83 -0.41 8.93 14.73
N ASN A 84 0.50 9.27 13.82
CA ASN A 84 1.80 8.61 13.64
C ASN A 84 1.71 7.07 13.51
N THR A 85 0.56 6.57 13.05
CA THR A 85 0.26 5.14 13.00
C THR A 85 0.02 4.70 11.57
N PRO A 86 1.04 4.18 10.86
CA PRO A 86 0.91 3.78 9.47
C PRO A 86 0.00 2.56 9.33
N GLY A 87 -0.91 2.58 8.35
CA GLY A 87 -1.78 1.45 8.03
C GLY A 87 -1.23 0.50 6.95
N GLU A 88 -0.19 0.92 6.24
CA GLU A 88 0.46 0.15 5.17
C GLU A 88 1.95 0.50 5.12
N SER A 89 2.78 -0.43 4.64
CA SER A 89 4.24 -0.30 4.58
C SER A 89 4.73 0.94 3.83
N GLY A 90 4.07 1.33 2.73
CA GLY A 90 4.39 2.53 1.96
C GLY A 90 4.07 3.85 2.67
N SER A 91 3.24 3.81 3.71
CA SER A 91 2.80 5.01 4.45
C SER A 91 3.72 5.39 5.62
N VAL A 92 4.79 4.62 5.86
CA VAL A 92 5.73 4.87 6.97
C VAL A 92 6.42 6.23 6.85
N ILE A 93 6.84 6.63 5.65
CA ILE A 93 7.47 7.95 5.44
C ILE A 93 6.44 9.08 5.66
N THR A 94 5.20 8.86 5.24
CA THR A 94 4.09 9.78 5.48
C THR A 94 3.80 9.93 6.98
N ALA A 95 3.88 8.86 7.75
CA ALA A 95 3.78 8.93 9.21
C ALA A 95 4.95 9.74 9.80
N LEU A 96 6.19 9.43 9.42
CA LEU A 96 7.36 10.11 9.97
C LEU A 96 7.41 11.62 9.68
N GLU A 97 7.25 12.03 8.43
CA GLU A 97 7.39 13.44 8.03
C GLU A 97 6.08 14.21 8.17
N GLY A 98 4.97 13.58 7.81
CA GLY A 98 3.64 14.17 7.93
C GLY A 98 3.24 14.43 9.38
N ASN A 99 3.53 13.49 10.29
CA ASN A 99 3.24 13.68 11.72
C ASN A 99 4.11 14.77 12.36
N LYS A 100 5.38 14.91 11.96
CA LYS A 100 6.22 16.04 12.40
C LYS A 100 5.60 17.38 11.98
N MET A 101 5.11 17.47 10.74
CA MET A 101 4.43 18.68 10.24
C MET A 101 3.11 18.94 10.98
N ALA A 102 2.33 17.90 11.28
CA ALA A 102 1.10 18.01 12.06
C ALA A 102 1.37 18.48 13.50
N LYS A 103 2.38 17.90 14.18
CA LYS A 103 2.83 18.31 15.53
C LYS A 103 3.34 19.76 15.57
N ALA A 104 3.83 20.29 14.45
CA ALA A 104 4.21 21.71 14.29
C ALA A 104 3.01 22.65 14.02
N GLY A 105 1.77 22.20 14.20
CA GLY A 105 0.56 22.99 13.96
C GLY A 105 0.13 23.10 12.50
N ARG A 106 0.82 22.40 11.59
CA ARG A 106 0.59 22.47 10.13
C ARG A 106 -0.14 21.23 9.59
N ALA A 107 -1.08 20.69 10.36
CA ALA A 107 -1.82 19.46 10.01
C ALA A 107 -2.58 19.57 8.67
N GLY A 108 -3.28 20.68 8.44
CA GLY A 108 -4.00 20.90 7.17
C GLY A 108 -3.06 20.94 5.96
N ALA A 109 -1.91 21.61 6.09
CA ALA A 109 -0.89 21.63 5.04
C ALA A 109 -0.29 20.24 4.79
N ALA A 110 -0.04 19.45 5.84
CA ALA A 110 0.45 18.08 5.72
C ALA A 110 -0.54 17.20 4.94
N LEU A 111 -1.83 17.23 5.31
CA LEU A 111 -2.90 16.50 4.64
C LEU A 111 -3.05 16.93 3.17
N ALA A 112 -3.07 18.24 2.91
CA ALA A 112 -3.19 18.77 1.55
C ALA A 112 -1.99 18.36 0.68
N THR A 113 -0.77 18.42 1.22
CA THR A 113 0.44 18.01 0.49
C THR A 113 0.42 16.52 0.16
N ALA A 114 0.00 15.67 1.11
CA ALA A 114 -0.14 14.24 0.88
C ALA A 114 -1.21 13.93 -0.17
N ALA A 115 -2.37 14.60 -0.12
CA ALA A 115 -3.45 14.39 -1.08
C ALA A 115 -3.06 14.85 -2.49
N ILE A 116 -2.54 16.06 -2.64
CA ILE A 116 -2.15 16.62 -3.95
C ILE A 116 -0.97 15.83 -4.53
N GLY A 117 0.05 15.54 -3.71
CA GLY A 117 1.21 14.75 -4.12
C GLY A 117 0.81 13.37 -4.62
N SER A 118 -0.07 12.68 -3.88
CA SER A 118 -0.58 11.35 -4.26
C SER A 118 -1.45 11.39 -5.50
N PHE A 119 -2.25 12.45 -5.69
CA PHE A 119 -3.07 12.63 -6.89
C PHE A 119 -2.21 12.81 -8.14
N VAL A 120 -1.21 13.69 -8.08
CA VAL A 120 -0.31 13.96 -9.21
C VAL A 120 0.52 12.71 -9.52
N ALA A 121 1.16 12.12 -8.50
CA ALA A 121 1.98 10.93 -8.68
C ALA A 121 1.15 9.73 -9.17
N GLY A 122 -0.03 9.51 -8.60
CA GLY A 122 -0.96 8.44 -8.98
C GLY A 122 -1.49 8.61 -10.40
N THR A 123 -1.81 9.83 -10.81
CA THR A 123 -2.25 10.12 -12.20
C THR A 123 -1.13 9.85 -13.19
N ILE A 124 0.09 10.34 -12.92
CA ILE A 124 1.26 10.10 -13.77
C ILE A 124 1.55 8.58 -13.85
N ALA A 125 1.57 7.90 -12.71
CA ALA A 125 1.81 6.45 -12.65
C ALA A 125 0.75 5.66 -13.41
N THR A 126 -0.53 6.04 -13.29
CA THR A 126 -1.63 5.37 -14.01
C THR A 126 -1.52 5.58 -15.52
N LEU A 127 -1.16 6.78 -15.98
CA LEU A 127 -0.93 7.04 -17.41
C LEU A 127 0.28 6.25 -17.93
N LEU A 128 1.39 6.28 -17.22
CA LEU A 128 2.58 5.51 -17.56
C LEU A 128 2.27 4.01 -17.60
N LEU A 129 1.46 3.50 -16.67
CA LEU A 129 1.00 2.13 -16.66
C LEU A 129 0.08 1.85 -17.85
N ALA A 130 -0.89 2.70 -18.15
CA ALA A 130 -1.83 2.49 -19.26
C ALA A 130 -1.11 2.35 -20.62
N PHE A 131 -0.07 3.16 -20.87
CA PHE A 131 0.70 3.09 -22.10
C PHE A 131 1.87 2.09 -22.05
N GLY A 132 2.48 1.91 -20.87
CA GLY A 132 3.65 1.07 -20.68
C GLY A 132 3.32 -0.41 -20.43
N ALA A 133 2.15 -0.71 -19.86
CA ALA A 133 1.76 -2.08 -19.51
C ALA A 133 1.78 -3.06 -20.70
N PRO A 134 1.29 -2.70 -21.91
CA PRO A 134 1.37 -3.61 -23.06
C PRO A 134 2.82 -3.96 -23.43
N VAL A 135 3.70 -2.95 -23.48
CA VAL A 135 5.12 -3.15 -23.79
C VAL A 135 5.80 -3.99 -22.71
N MET A 136 5.49 -3.72 -21.44
CA MET A 136 6.03 -4.48 -20.32
C MET A 136 5.53 -5.93 -20.31
N ALA A 137 4.29 -6.19 -20.73
CA ALA A 137 3.77 -7.54 -20.89
C ALA A 137 4.52 -8.32 -21.97
N ASP A 138 4.76 -7.70 -23.13
CA ASP A 138 5.54 -8.32 -24.21
C ASP A 138 6.96 -8.65 -23.76
N VAL A 139 7.63 -7.72 -23.06
CA VAL A 139 8.96 -7.97 -22.48
C VAL A 139 8.91 -9.08 -21.45
N ALA A 140 7.94 -9.07 -20.54
CA ALA A 140 7.81 -10.08 -19.48
C ALA A 140 7.68 -11.51 -20.03
N LEU A 141 6.99 -11.69 -21.16
CA LEU A 141 6.85 -12.99 -21.82
C LEU A 141 8.16 -13.52 -22.42
N THR A 142 9.13 -12.64 -22.70
CA THR A 142 10.45 -13.04 -23.22
C THR A 142 11.44 -13.45 -22.13
N ILE A 143 11.14 -13.15 -20.86
CA ILE A 143 12.04 -13.43 -19.74
C ILE A 143 12.04 -14.94 -19.45
N GLN A 144 13.14 -15.59 -19.79
CA GLN A 144 13.38 -16.99 -19.49
C GLN A 144 13.74 -17.21 -18.01
N PRO A 145 13.72 -18.45 -17.50
CA PRO A 145 14.04 -18.75 -16.10
C PRO A 145 15.38 -18.17 -15.62
N ALA A 146 16.41 -18.20 -16.48
CA ALA A 146 17.70 -17.59 -16.17
C ALA A 146 17.64 -16.06 -16.04
N GLY A 147 16.78 -15.40 -16.84
CA GLY A 147 16.51 -13.97 -16.75
C GLY A 147 15.73 -13.59 -15.49
N TYR A 148 14.79 -14.44 -15.06
CA TYR A 148 14.11 -14.26 -13.77
C TYR A 148 15.09 -14.30 -12.60
N LEU A 149 16.01 -15.28 -12.59
CA LEU A 149 17.03 -15.37 -11.55
C LEU A 149 17.92 -14.12 -11.52
N SER A 150 18.40 -13.66 -12.69
CA SER A 150 19.28 -12.50 -12.76
C SER A 150 18.58 -11.21 -12.31
N LEU A 151 17.30 -11.04 -12.66
CA LEU A 151 16.48 -9.91 -12.21
C LEU A 151 16.26 -9.92 -10.71
N ILE A 152 16.00 -11.09 -10.10
CA ILE A 152 15.85 -11.22 -8.64
C ILE A 152 17.17 -10.88 -7.93
N ILE A 153 18.29 -11.39 -8.41
CA ILE A 153 19.62 -11.08 -7.85
C ILE A 153 19.93 -9.58 -8.00
N LEU A 154 19.62 -9.00 -9.16
CA LEU A 154 19.80 -7.58 -9.41
C LEU A 154 18.94 -6.75 -8.44
N ALA A 155 17.66 -7.09 -8.28
CA ALA A 155 16.75 -6.41 -7.36
C ALA A 155 17.27 -6.45 -5.92
N PHE A 156 17.65 -7.62 -5.42
CA PHE A 156 18.19 -7.77 -4.07
C PHE A 156 19.52 -7.05 -3.87
N THR A 157 20.43 -7.11 -4.84
CA THR A 157 21.70 -6.38 -4.76
C THR A 157 21.46 -4.87 -4.74
N THR A 158 20.55 -4.40 -5.59
CA THR A 158 20.17 -2.99 -5.70
C THR A 158 19.55 -2.49 -4.39
N VAL A 159 18.57 -3.22 -3.84
CA VAL A 159 17.94 -2.89 -2.55
C VAL A 159 18.95 -2.92 -1.41
N GLY A 160 19.76 -3.98 -1.31
CA GLY A 160 20.72 -4.15 -0.23
C GLY A 160 21.88 -3.14 -0.25
N THR A 161 22.17 -2.51 -1.39
CA THR A 161 23.32 -1.60 -1.52
C THR A 161 22.95 -0.12 -1.69
N LEU A 162 21.77 0.21 -2.22
CA LEU A 162 21.33 1.60 -2.41
C LEU A 162 20.63 2.19 -1.18
N LEU A 163 20.04 1.36 -0.32
CA LEU A 163 19.33 1.82 0.87
C LEU A 163 20.30 1.99 2.05
N GLY A 164 20.66 3.25 2.35
CA GLY A 164 21.32 3.66 3.58
C GLY A 164 22.81 4.00 3.46
N ALA A 165 23.42 4.42 4.57
CA ALA A 165 24.80 4.89 4.61
C ALA A 165 25.86 3.77 4.55
N SER A 166 25.47 2.50 4.73
CA SER A 166 26.40 1.36 4.78
C SER A 166 25.85 0.16 4.01
N ARG A 167 26.56 -0.22 2.95
CA ARG A 167 26.25 -1.40 2.10
C ARG A 167 26.13 -2.70 2.90
N ILE A 168 26.99 -2.89 3.90
CA ILE A 168 26.98 -4.12 4.72
C ILE A 168 25.71 -4.18 5.56
N ARG A 169 25.31 -3.06 6.18
CA ARG A 169 24.08 -3.02 6.99
C ARG A 169 22.84 -3.26 6.14
N GLY A 170 22.82 -2.71 4.91
CA GLY A 170 21.73 -2.95 3.96
C GLY A 170 21.62 -4.42 3.56
N LEU A 171 22.73 -5.08 3.23
CA LEU A 171 22.74 -6.51 2.91
C LEU A 171 22.34 -7.40 4.10
N VAL A 172 22.80 -7.07 5.31
CA VAL A 172 22.39 -7.80 6.53
C VAL A 172 20.90 -7.62 6.81
N ALA A 173 20.38 -6.40 6.70
CA ALA A 173 18.95 -6.14 6.88
C ALA A 173 18.09 -6.87 5.83
N LEU A 174 18.55 -6.90 4.57
CA LEU A 174 17.90 -7.67 3.51
C LEU A 174 17.90 -9.17 3.82
N ALA A 175 19.03 -9.74 4.24
CA ALA A 175 19.12 -11.15 4.59
C ALA A 175 18.16 -11.52 5.72
N VAL A 176 18.09 -10.70 6.77
CA VAL A 176 17.14 -10.89 7.88
C VAL A 176 15.69 -10.81 7.37
N GLY A 177 15.37 -9.80 6.56
CA GLY A 177 14.03 -9.63 5.98
C GLY A 177 13.62 -10.81 5.10
N LEU A 178 14.53 -11.35 4.30
CA LEU A 178 14.28 -12.54 3.46
C LEU A 178 14.00 -13.78 4.31
N VAL A 179 14.77 -14.01 5.38
CA VAL A 179 14.53 -15.15 6.28
C VAL A 179 13.14 -15.05 6.94
N ILE A 180 12.75 -13.85 7.39
CA ILE A 180 11.43 -13.60 7.98
C ILE A 180 10.32 -13.80 6.93
N GLY A 181 10.51 -13.29 5.71
CA GLY A 181 9.54 -13.40 4.61
C GLY A 181 9.38 -14.82 4.04
N LEU A 182 10.33 -15.73 4.34
CA LEU A 182 10.21 -17.15 3.98
C LEU A 182 9.31 -17.94 4.93
N ILE A 183 8.84 -17.35 6.04
CA ILE A 183 7.93 -18.03 6.97
C ILE A 183 6.53 -18.09 6.33
N GLY A 184 6.01 -19.30 6.14
CA GLY A 184 4.64 -19.54 5.64
C GLY A 184 4.56 -20.44 4.42
N ALA A 185 3.37 -20.47 3.81
CA ALA A 185 3.13 -21.18 2.56
C ALA A 185 3.62 -20.36 1.36
N ASP A 186 4.42 -21.00 0.50
CA ASP A 186 4.82 -20.40 -0.77
C ASP A 186 3.61 -20.26 -1.72
N LEU A 187 3.32 -19.04 -2.19
CA LEU A 187 2.12 -18.75 -2.99
C LEU A 187 2.04 -19.50 -4.32
N GLN A 188 3.18 -19.93 -4.89
CA GLN A 188 3.23 -20.61 -6.18
C GLN A 188 3.15 -22.13 -6.03
N SER A 189 3.91 -22.69 -5.09
CA SER A 189 4.07 -24.14 -4.93
C SER A 189 3.23 -24.74 -3.80
N GLY A 190 2.70 -23.92 -2.88
CA GLY A 190 2.01 -24.36 -1.67
C GLY A 190 2.94 -25.01 -0.62
N ALA A 191 4.25 -25.05 -0.87
CA ALA A 191 5.21 -25.64 0.05
C ALA A 191 5.33 -24.80 1.33
N LEU A 192 5.27 -25.47 2.49
CA LEU A 192 5.47 -24.82 3.79
C LEU A 192 6.96 -24.58 4.04
N ARG A 193 7.34 -23.33 4.31
CA ARG A 193 8.72 -22.93 4.62
C ARG A 193 8.78 -22.32 6.02
N LEU A 194 9.77 -22.75 6.80
CA LEU A 194 10.06 -22.20 8.14
C LEU A 194 8.83 -22.12 9.09
N THR A 195 7.83 -22.99 8.93
CA THR A 195 6.64 -23.05 9.80
C THR A 195 6.90 -23.83 11.10
N PHE A 196 7.96 -24.66 11.12
CA PHE A 196 8.39 -25.48 12.28
C PHE A 196 7.26 -26.29 12.95
N GLY A 197 6.25 -26.70 12.20
CA GLY A 197 5.10 -27.46 12.71
C GLY A 197 4.01 -26.62 13.38
N ASN A 198 4.13 -25.29 13.39
CA ASN A 198 3.09 -24.39 13.89
C ASN A 198 2.08 -24.06 12.78
N MET A 199 0.81 -24.42 12.99
CA MET A 199 -0.27 -24.13 12.04
C MET A 199 -0.54 -22.63 11.86
N ALA A 200 -0.36 -21.81 12.90
CA ALA A 200 -0.53 -20.37 12.81
C ALA A 200 0.55 -19.68 11.95
N ALA A 201 1.68 -20.35 11.73
CA ALA A 201 2.76 -19.83 10.88
C ALA A 201 2.52 -20.11 9.39
N ILE A 202 1.48 -20.86 9.01
CA ILE A 202 1.17 -21.18 7.61
C ILE A 202 0.81 -19.92 6.82
N ASP A 203 0.07 -19.01 7.44
CA ASP A 203 -0.31 -17.72 6.84
C ASP A 203 0.87 -16.73 6.75
N GLY A 204 2.02 -17.10 7.34
CA GLY A 204 3.23 -16.30 7.36
C GLY A 204 3.17 -15.11 8.31
N ILE A 205 4.15 -14.21 8.18
CA ILE A 205 4.20 -12.98 8.98
C ILE A 205 3.67 -11.83 8.15
N GLU A 206 2.54 -11.26 8.57
CA GLU A 206 1.95 -10.11 7.93
C GLU A 206 2.80 -8.84 8.17
N THR A 207 3.43 -8.35 7.12
CA THR A 207 4.36 -7.21 7.16
C THR A 207 3.70 -5.93 7.69
N VAL A 208 2.45 -5.69 7.28
CA VAL A 208 1.64 -4.56 7.76
C VAL A 208 1.48 -4.63 9.28
N THR A 209 1.08 -5.79 9.80
CA THR A 209 0.88 -6.00 11.24
C THR A 209 2.16 -5.78 12.03
N VAL A 210 3.31 -6.23 11.54
CA VAL A 210 4.62 -5.97 12.19
C VAL A 210 4.96 -4.49 12.22
N ILE A 211 4.79 -3.79 11.10
CA ILE A 211 5.06 -2.34 11.01
C ILE A 211 4.13 -1.57 11.96
N VAL A 212 2.84 -1.87 11.94
CA VAL A 212 1.85 -1.26 12.83
C VAL A 212 2.20 -1.54 14.27
N ALA A 213 2.56 -2.78 14.63
CA ALA A 213 2.96 -3.12 15.98
C ALA A 213 4.15 -2.27 16.44
N ILE A 214 5.22 -2.17 15.65
CA ILE A 214 6.42 -1.42 16.04
C ILE A 214 6.13 0.10 16.17
N PHE A 215 5.39 0.67 15.23
CA PHE A 215 5.12 2.12 15.22
C PHE A 215 4.01 2.53 16.19
N ALA A 216 2.87 1.82 16.19
CA ALA A 216 1.72 2.13 17.03
C ALA A 216 2.01 1.86 18.50
N LEU A 217 2.54 0.67 18.85
CA LEU A 217 2.91 0.39 20.24
C LEU A 217 4.05 1.28 20.69
N GLY A 218 5.02 1.57 19.80
CA GLY A 218 6.09 2.51 20.07
C GLY A 218 5.56 3.89 20.46
N GLU A 219 4.66 4.47 19.68
CA GLU A 219 4.04 5.76 19.97
C GLU A 219 3.16 5.69 21.23
N ALA A 220 2.37 4.63 21.41
CA ALA A 220 1.53 4.46 22.59
C ALA A 220 2.35 4.39 23.89
N LEU A 221 3.41 3.59 23.90
CA LEU A 221 4.34 3.49 25.04
C LEU A 221 5.08 4.81 25.27
N TYR A 222 5.51 5.48 24.20
CA TYR A 222 6.17 6.78 24.30
C TYR A 222 5.25 7.83 24.96
N LEU A 223 4.00 7.94 24.51
CA LEU A 223 3.01 8.85 25.07
C LEU A 223 2.69 8.49 26.53
N ALA A 224 2.46 7.20 26.81
CA ALA A 224 2.19 6.73 28.16
C ALA A 224 3.36 7.05 29.12
N SER A 225 4.61 6.84 28.68
CA SER A 225 5.82 7.09 29.47
C SER A 225 6.04 8.56 29.82
N ARG A 226 5.49 9.48 29.03
CA ARG A 226 5.74 10.92 29.16
C ARG A 226 4.67 11.70 29.90
N HIS A 227 3.56 11.06 30.30
CA HIS A 227 2.53 11.58 31.22
C HIS A 227 2.44 13.12 31.23
N GLN A 228 2.20 13.73 30.07
CA GLN A 228 1.58 15.04 30.06
C GLN A 228 0.10 14.75 30.07
N ILE A 229 -0.55 15.09 31.18
CA ILE A 229 -1.99 15.36 31.20
C ILE A 229 -2.15 16.50 30.18
N ILE A 230 -2.34 16.14 28.91
CA ILE A 230 -2.68 17.10 27.87
C ILE A 230 -4.09 17.50 28.23
N ASP A 231 -4.20 18.64 28.93
CA ASP A 231 -5.41 19.43 28.92
C ASP A 231 -5.76 19.61 27.44
N MET A 232 -6.78 18.89 26.96
CA MET A 232 -7.09 18.80 25.54
C MET A 232 -7.58 20.17 25.06
N SER A 233 -6.66 21.09 24.82
CA SER A 233 -6.93 22.27 24.02
C SER A 233 -7.12 21.76 22.60
N VAL A 234 -8.40 21.59 22.25
CA VAL A 234 -8.86 21.26 20.91
C VAL A 234 -8.15 22.20 19.94
N ILE A 235 -7.39 21.63 19.00
CA ILE A 235 -6.72 22.40 17.95
C ILE A 235 -7.79 23.23 17.24
N LYS A 236 -7.80 24.55 17.47
CA LYS A 236 -8.71 25.45 16.78
C LYS A 236 -8.28 25.53 15.32
N MET A 237 -9.10 24.95 14.43
CA MET A 237 -9.01 25.12 12.99
C MET A 237 -9.53 26.50 12.58
N THR A 238 -8.81 27.56 12.95
CA THR A 238 -9.03 28.92 12.44
C THR A 238 -7.80 29.38 11.67
#